data_AF-A0A7C2QM69-F1
#
_entry.id   AF-A0A7C2QM69-F1
#
_cell.length_a   1.000
_cell.length_b   1.000
_cell.length_c   1.000
_cell.angle_alpha   90.00
_cell.angle_beta   90.00
_cell.angle_gamma   90.00
#
_symmetry.space_group_name_H-M   'P 1'
#
loop_
_entity.id
_entity.type
_entity.pdbx_description
1 polymer ?
#
loop_
_entity_poly.entity_id
_entity_poly.type
_entity_poly.pdbx_seq_one_letter_code
_entity_poly.pdbx_strand_id
1 'polypeptide(L)'
;MKRWAAACLMVMMVLLPVYAAPLSVSIGKSAYSPGETVTVVIQGKPSADYAIEVRAPDGRLVLVDEVRAGPDGSVTYSFSLPSDSPAGEYKVRVAGGGEYVEVSFMVSAASSPSPTPYTTPSQASSAAAASALSTAKSRLAQLSKALSSLNAFLAPLGLEGVLANASSALAALSAKLSEAEAKYSAGDYDAAYRLASEVSSECVKLLGQIFGAAVQTLRGLVAKVSAASNDSLVPSLLSLANKSLDEVSPTYVDSSLASIDLACKLIMAASRLAGVADLEAKLGQLASQLNATVRELERLRSEADALRARASELEKERSSLSQRVSELSSALSAAQSRVNSLTAENQQLRGQVSQLEQRVADLEQQVSRTNLLSIIAGAVLAAAGFVSGYLLARKKE
;
A
#
# COMPACT_ATOMS: atom_id res chain seq x y z
N MET A 1 63.76 11.80 -24.94
CA MET A 1 64.27 12.92 -24.10
C MET A 1 63.23 13.19 -23.02
N LYS A 2 63.47 12.72 -21.79
CA LYS A 2 63.82 13.53 -20.59
C LYS A 2 62.63 14.39 -20.10
N ARG A 3 61.86 13.96 -19.10
CA ARG A 3 62.10 13.95 -17.62
C ARG A 3 61.63 15.27 -16.93
N TRP A 4 60.53 15.15 -16.17
CA TRP A 4 60.31 15.57 -14.77
C TRP A 4 60.96 16.86 -14.26
N ALA A 5 60.15 17.80 -13.73
CA ALA A 5 60.43 18.65 -12.55
C ALA A 5 59.22 19.59 -12.35
N ALA A 6 58.38 19.43 -11.33
CA ALA A 6 58.59 19.75 -9.91
C ALA A 6 57.94 21.10 -9.53
N ALA A 7 57.03 21.02 -8.56
CA ALA A 7 56.81 22.00 -7.50
C ALA A 7 56.64 23.47 -7.91
N CYS A 8 55.41 23.87 -8.26
CA CYS A 8 55.00 25.26 -8.12
C CYS A 8 54.87 25.59 -6.61
N LEU A 9 55.95 26.19 -6.12
CA LEU A 9 55.96 27.33 -5.20
C LEU A 9 55.36 27.09 -3.80
N MET A 10 56.17 26.43 -2.97
CA MET A 10 56.24 26.81 -1.55
C MET A 10 56.56 28.31 -1.45
N VAL A 11 55.78 29.00 -0.61
CA VAL A 11 56.25 30.02 0.34
C VAL A 11 57.19 31.07 -0.26
N MET A 12 56.61 32.13 -0.83
CA MET A 12 57.23 33.44 -0.82
C MET A 12 56.47 34.30 0.20
N MET A 13 56.76 34.03 1.47
CA MET A 13 56.50 34.96 2.57
C MET A 13 57.41 36.16 2.35
N VAL A 14 56.90 37.11 1.56
CA VAL A 14 57.49 38.44 1.45
C VAL A 14 57.35 39.05 2.85
N LEU A 15 58.43 39.02 3.62
CA LEU A 15 58.62 39.92 4.76
C LEU A 15 58.67 41.34 4.19
N LEU A 16 57.49 41.94 4.02
CA LEU A 16 57.40 43.39 3.99
C LEU A 16 57.84 43.86 5.39
N PRO A 17 58.82 44.78 5.51
CA PRO A 17 59.02 45.47 6.76
C PRO A 17 57.70 46.15 7.10
N VAL A 18 57.05 45.69 8.19
CA VAL A 18 55.92 46.41 8.78
C VAL A 18 56.50 47.72 9.28
N TYR A 19 56.47 48.73 8.42
CA TYR A 19 56.55 50.11 8.87
C TYR A 19 55.36 50.29 9.81
N ALA A 20 55.63 50.50 11.10
CA ALA A 20 54.60 50.88 12.04
C ALA A 20 53.95 52.16 11.49
N ALA A 21 52.68 52.08 11.12
CA ALA A 21 51.92 53.26 10.77
C ALA A 21 51.92 54.19 11.99
N PRO A 22 52.17 55.50 11.82
CA PRO A 22 52.07 56.45 12.92
C PRO A 22 50.67 56.37 13.53
N LEU A 23 50.57 56.56 14.85
CA LEU A 23 49.27 56.59 15.54
C LEU A 23 48.31 57.52 14.78
N SER A 24 47.14 57.00 14.40
CA SER A 24 46.09 57.74 13.72
C SER A 24 44.77 57.51 14.44
N VAL A 25 44.02 58.59 14.63
CA VAL A 25 42.72 58.56 15.29
C VAL A 25 41.72 59.16 14.32
N SER A 26 40.66 58.40 14.03
CA SER A 26 39.57 58.82 13.15
C SER A 26 38.26 58.78 13.92
N ILE A 27 37.48 59.84 13.79
CA ILE A 27 36.16 59.97 14.43
C ILE A 27 35.11 59.87 13.31
N GLY A 28 34.06 59.07 13.54
CA GLY A 28 33.06 58.75 12.51
C GLY A 28 32.27 59.97 11.99
N LYS A 29 32.11 61.02 12.79
CA LYS A 29 31.45 62.28 12.42
C LYS A 29 32.25 63.47 12.94
N SER A 30 32.18 64.61 12.26
CA SER A 30 32.82 65.86 12.69
C SER A 30 32.01 66.66 13.72
N ALA A 31 30.72 66.35 13.88
CA ALA A 31 29.82 66.98 14.84
C ALA A 31 28.83 65.98 15.46
N TYR A 32 28.54 66.15 16.75
CA TYR A 32 27.65 65.29 17.54
C TYR A 32 26.69 66.11 18.40
N SER A 33 25.56 65.53 18.78
CA SER A 33 24.61 66.12 19.75
C SER A 33 24.84 65.56 21.17
N PRO A 34 24.49 66.31 22.24
CA PRO A 34 24.46 65.75 23.60
C PRO A 34 23.57 64.49 23.65
N GLY A 35 24.04 63.41 24.27
CA GLY A 35 23.36 62.10 24.28
C GLY A 35 23.73 61.16 23.12
N GLU A 36 24.45 61.63 22.09
CA GLU A 36 24.84 60.82 20.94
C GLU A 36 26.08 59.96 21.25
N THR A 37 26.13 58.76 20.67
CA THR A 37 27.29 57.87 20.76
C THR A 37 28.36 58.29 19.77
N VAL A 38 29.55 58.60 20.28
CA VAL A 38 30.74 58.90 19.51
C VAL A 38 31.55 57.62 19.33
N THR A 39 31.89 57.29 18.09
CA THR A 39 32.76 56.16 17.75
C THR A 39 34.10 56.67 17.28
N VAL A 40 35.15 56.21 17.95
CA VAL A 40 36.55 56.54 17.69
C VAL A 40 37.24 55.27 17.21
N VAL A 41 37.90 55.37 16.05
CA VAL A 41 38.74 54.31 15.50
C VAL A 41 40.19 54.73 15.67
N ILE A 42 40.96 53.92 16.39
CA ILE A 42 42.37 54.13 16.65
C ILE A 42 43.14 53.11 15.85
N GLN A 43 44.12 53.58 15.09
CA GLN A 43 45.06 52.75 14.35
C GLN A 43 46.48 53.07 14.84
N GLY A 44 47.15 52.07 15.40
CA GLY A 44 48.49 52.22 15.95
C GLY A 44 49.27 50.91 15.93
N LYS A 45 50.18 50.75 16.89
CA LYS A 45 51.01 49.56 17.07
C LYS A 45 50.14 48.36 17.50
N PRO A 46 50.33 47.20 16.85
CA PRO A 46 49.67 45.96 17.24
C PRO A 46 49.86 45.61 18.73
N SER A 47 48.77 45.18 19.38
CA SER A 47 48.77 44.70 20.77
C SER A 47 49.26 45.68 21.84
N ALA A 48 49.38 46.98 21.51
CA ALA A 48 49.71 48.05 22.44
C ALA A 48 48.45 48.60 23.12
N ASP A 49 48.63 49.09 24.34
CA ASP A 49 47.57 49.75 25.10
C ASP A 49 47.55 51.25 24.80
N TYR A 50 46.34 51.79 24.60
CA TYR A 50 46.06 53.17 24.25
C TYR A 50 45.10 53.77 25.27
N ALA A 51 45.54 54.85 25.91
CA ALA A 51 44.70 55.66 26.78
C ALA A 51 43.94 56.70 25.95
N ILE A 52 42.63 56.78 26.14
CA ILE A 52 41.73 57.74 25.50
C ILE A 52 41.25 58.71 26.56
N GLU A 53 41.55 60.00 26.40
CA GLU A 53 41.04 61.09 27.22
C GLU A 53 40.12 61.98 26.35
N VAL A 54 38.89 62.22 26.80
CA VAL A 54 37.95 63.14 26.15
C VAL A 54 37.70 64.32 27.08
N ARG A 55 38.01 65.54 26.60
CA ARG A 55 37.87 66.78 27.37
C ARG A 55 36.88 67.73 26.69
N ALA A 56 35.97 68.27 27.49
CA ALA A 56 34.98 69.27 27.08
C ALA A 56 35.62 70.68 26.94
N PRO A 57 34.96 71.60 26.22
CA PRO A 57 35.45 72.97 25.97
C PRO A 57 35.62 73.82 27.24
N ASP A 58 34.91 73.48 28.33
CA ASP A 58 35.04 74.08 29.66
C ASP A 58 36.26 73.55 30.45
N GLY A 59 37.03 72.64 29.85
CA GLY A 59 38.16 71.97 30.48
C GLY A 59 37.77 70.78 31.37
N ARG A 60 36.48 70.44 31.46
CA ARG A 60 35.96 69.29 32.23
C ARG A 60 36.35 67.98 31.54
N LEU A 61 36.81 67.02 32.33
CA LEU A 61 37.12 65.68 31.86
C LEU A 61 35.82 64.89 31.70
N VAL A 62 35.54 64.44 30.49
CA VAL A 62 34.28 63.75 30.13
C VAL A 62 34.45 62.25 30.27
N LEU A 63 35.60 61.71 29.83
CA LEU A 63 35.89 60.29 29.86
C LEU A 63 37.41 60.06 29.84
N VAL A 64 37.85 59.06 30.60
CA VAL A 64 39.18 58.44 30.46
C VAL A 64 38.97 56.94 30.43
N ASP A 65 39.53 56.28 29.42
CA ASP A 65 39.51 54.83 29.33
C ASP A 65 40.78 54.30 28.68
N GLU A 66 41.07 53.02 28.87
CA GLU A 66 42.23 52.34 28.29
C GLU A 66 41.77 51.19 27.41
N VAL A 67 42.23 51.18 26.15
CA VAL A 67 41.85 50.15 25.17
C VAL A 67 43.09 49.48 24.61
N ARG A 68 43.02 48.16 24.46
CA ARG A 68 44.09 47.38 23.86
C ARG A 68 43.86 47.18 22.38
N ALA A 69 44.84 47.57 21.55
CA ALA A 69 44.78 47.38 20.11
C ALA A 69 44.83 45.90 19.72
N GLY A 70 44.10 45.53 18.66
CA GLY A 70 44.12 44.18 18.12
C GLY A 70 45.47 43.76 17.54
N PRO A 71 45.62 42.50 17.08
CA PRO A 71 46.81 42.02 16.38
C PRO A 71 47.13 42.78 15.08
N ASP A 72 46.15 43.49 14.54
CA ASP A 72 46.20 44.38 13.37
C ASP A 72 46.49 45.84 13.72
N GLY A 73 46.67 46.16 15.01
CA GLY A 73 46.91 47.53 15.49
C GLY A 73 45.68 48.43 15.48
N SER A 74 44.49 47.89 15.20
CA SER A 74 43.24 48.65 15.19
C SER A 74 42.43 48.42 16.45
N VAL A 75 41.72 49.45 16.92
CA VAL A 75 40.69 49.32 17.94
C VAL A 75 39.58 50.34 17.71
N THR A 76 38.34 49.88 17.80
CA THR A 76 37.15 50.72 17.71
C THR A 76 36.55 50.87 19.10
N TYR A 77 36.47 52.09 19.60
CA TYR A 77 35.88 52.42 20.89
C TYR A 77 34.66 53.31 20.69
N SER A 78 33.58 53.05 21.44
CA SER A 78 32.37 53.86 21.38
C SER A 78 31.94 54.29 22.78
N PHE A 79 31.70 55.57 22.98
CA PHE A 79 31.19 56.13 24.23
C PHE A 79 30.00 57.04 23.95
N SER A 80 29.09 57.16 24.91
CA SER A 80 27.94 58.06 24.81
C SER A 80 28.24 59.38 25.51
N LEU A 81 27.98 60.50 24.83
CA LEU A 81 28.09 61.83 25.43
C LEU A 81 26.96 62.03 26.45
N PRO A 82 27.25 62.45 27.70
CA PRO A 82 26.22 62.81 28.66
C PRO A 82 25.25 63.85 28.08
N SER A 83 23.95 63.72 28.34
CA SER A 83 22.91 64.61 27.80
C SER A 83 22.99 66.06 28.32
N ASP A 84 23.78 66.32 29.37
CA ASP A 84 24.13 67.64 29.93
C ASP A 84 25.46 68.22 29.38
N SER A 85 26.02 67.60 28.33
CA SER A 85 27.28 68.02 27.72
C SER A 85 27.19 69.44 27.12
N PRO A 86 28.07 70.39 27.52
CA PRO A 86 28.07 71.74 26.97
C PRO A 86 28.36 71.75 25.46
N ALA A 87 27.73 72.65 24.72
CA ALA A 87 28.07 72.84 23.31
C ALA A 87 29.44 73.51 23.17
N GLY A 88 30.28 72.99 22.28
CA GLY A 88 31.58 73.55 21.91
C GLY A 88 32.54 72.48 21.38
N GLU A 89 33.83 72.82 21.30
CA GLU A 89 34.87 71.94 20.76
C GLU A 89 35.36 70.95 21.84
N TYR A 90 35.23 69.66 21.56
CA TYR A 90 35.71 68.58 22.41
C TYR A 90 37.03 68.05 21.85
N LYS A 91 37.99 67.80 22.74
CA LYS A 91 39.32 67.29 22.38
C LYS A 91 39.46 65.86 22.84
N VAL A 92 39.68 64.94 21.89
CA VAL A 92 40.02 63.55 22.16
C VAL A 92 41.53 63.41 22.03
N ARG A 93 42.18 63.08 23.14
CA ARG A 93 43.59 62.72 23.18
C ARG A 93 43.72 61.22 23.27
N VAL A 94 44.47 60.63 22.36
CA VAL A 94 44.84 59.22 22.43
C VAL A 94 46.35 59.14 22.56
N ALA A 95 46.84 58.47 23.59
CA ALA A 95 48.25 58.28 23.85
C ALA A 95 48.56 56.81 24.11
N GLY A 96 49.60 56.27 23.45
CA GLY A 96 50.00 54.87 23.61
C GLY A 96 51.15 54.50 22.67
N GLY A 97 51.96 53.53 23.08
CA GLY A 97 53.09 53.05 22.28
C GLY A 97 54.22 54.08 22.01
N GLY A 98 54.28 55.16 22.78
CA GLY A 98 55.28 56.23 22.68
C GLY A 98 54.88 57.45 21.83
N GLU A 99 53.66 57.46 21.29
CA GLU A 99 53.09 58.56 20.48
C GLU A 99 51.78 59.05 21.10
N TYR A 100 51.39 60.29 20.80
CA TYR A 100 50.07 60.82 21.14
C TYR A 100 49.49 61.61 19.97
N VAL A 101 48.16 61.56 19.83
CA VAL A 101 47.40 62.30 18.81
C VAL A 101 46.20 62.95 19.49
N GLU A 102 45.96 64.23 19.16
CA GLU A 102 44.78 64.97 19.59
C GLU A 102 43.89 65.21 18.37
N VAL A 103 42.61 64.84 18.46
CA VAL A 103 41.59 65.10 17.44
C VAL A 103 40.43 65.85 18.10
N SER A 104 39.99 66.93 17.47
CA SER A 104 38.84 67.70 17.92
C SER A 104 37.57 67.31 17.17
N PHE A 105 36.43 67.31 17.87
CA PHE A 105 35.10 67.26 17.26
C PHE A 105 34.18 68.29 17.93
N MET A 106 33.13 68.75 17.23
CA MET A 106 32.20 69.73 17.81
C MET A 106 30.96 69.06 18.39
N VAL A 107 30.56 69.50 19.58
CA VAL A 107 29.23 69.20 20.14
C VAL A 107 28.39 70.45 20.00
N SER A 108 27.30 70.40 19.24
CA SER A 108 26.40 71.54 19.06
C SER A 108 25.03 71.19 19.63
N ALA A 109 24.43 72.11 20.38
CA ALA A 109 23.03 72.00 20.78
C ALA A 109 22.20 71.85 19.49
N ALA A 110 21.34 70.83 19.46
CA ALA A 110 20.61 70.37 18.29
C ALA A 110 20.10 71.53 17.42
N SER A 111 20.82 71.82 16.33
CA SER A 111 20.16 72.40 15.16
C SER A 111 19.17 71.36 14.70
N SER A 112 17.89 71.72 14.70
CA SER A 112 16.80 70.94 14.12
C SER A 112 17.28 70.27 12.83
N PRO A 113 16.88 69.01 12.58
CA PRO A 113 17.42 68.21 11.49
C PRO A 113 17.45 69.03 10.21
N SER A 114 18.64 69.12 9.59
CA SER A 114 18.74 69.44 8.16
C SER A 114 17.69 68.59 7.45
N PRO A 115 16.86 69.17 6.57
CA PRO A 115 15.61 68.58 6.16
C PRO A 115 15.89 67.16 5.67
N THR A 116 15.37 66.17 6.40
CA THR A 116 14.89 64.98 5.70
C THR A 116 14.01 65.52 4.57
N PRO A 117 14.09 64.99 3.34
CA PRO A 117 13.03 65.27 2.39
C PRO A 117 11.74 65.00 3.16
N TYR A 118 10.91 66.03 3.32
CA TYR A 118 9.59 65.87 3.90
C TYR A 118 9.02 64.62 3.27
N THR A 119 8.82 63.56 4.05
CA THR A 119 8.07 62.41 3.55
C THR A 119 6.67 62.98 3.39
N THR A 120 6.37 63.49 2.20
CA THR A 120 5.02 63.87 1.82
C THR A 120 4.15 62.66 2.20
N PRO A 121 2.92 62.82 2.70
CA PRO A 121 2.05 61.69 3.06
C PRO A 121 2.02 60.59 1.98
N SER A 122 2.20 60.97 0.71
CA SER A 122 2.39 60.09 -0.46
C SER A 122 3.62 59.16 -0.45
N GLN A 123 4.75 59.53 0.14
CA GLN A 123 5.98 58.72 0.15
C GLN A 123 5.99 57.71 1.32
N ALA A 124 5.28 58.04 2.41
CA ALA A 124 5.04 57.09 3.50
C ALA A 124 3.98 56.04 3.10
N SER A 125 2.91 56.45 2.42
CA SER A 125 1.89 55.53 1.89
C SER A 125 2.45 54.63 0.79
N SER A 126 3.34 55.12 -0.08
CA SER A 126 4.01 54.29 -1.08
C SER A 126 4.91 53.21 -0.46
N ALA A 127 5.69 53.55 0.57
CA ALA A 127 6.55 52.58 1.26
C ALA A 127 5.73 51.50 2.01
N ALA A 128 4.62 51.90 2.64
CA ALA A 128 3.69 50.97 3.28
C ALA A 128 3.02 50.05 2.25
N ALA A 129 2.54 50.58 1.12
CA ALA A 129 1.96 49.79 0.04
C ALA A 129 2.96 48.81 -0.59
N ALA A 130 4.21 49.23 -0.79
CA ALA A 130 5.27 48.38 -1.33
C ALA A 130 5.60 47.20 -0.40
N SER A 131 5.67 47.44 0.92
CA SER A 131 5.91 46.38 1.92
C SER A 131 4.72 45.44 2.09
N ALA A 132 3.48 45.94 1.97
CA ALA A 132 2.28 45.11 1.94
C ALA A 132 2.25 44.21 0.69
N LEU A 133 2.60 44.75 -0.48
CA LEU A 133 2.70 43.99 -1.73
C LEU A 133 3.77 42.90 -1.67
N SER A 134 4.96 43.19 -1.14
CA SER A 134 6.02 42.18 -0.99
C SER A 134 5.61 41.06 -0.03
N THR A 135 4.94 41.40 1.07
CA THR A 135 4.37 40.43 2.02
C THR A 135 3.30 39.57 1.35
N ALA A 136 2.38 40.17 0.61
CA ALA A 136 1.32 39.46 -0.11
C ALA A 136 1.89 38.47 -1.15
N LYS A 137 2.89 38.90 -1.92
CA LYS A 137 3.62 38.04 -2.87
C LYS A 137 4.26 36.84 -2.19
N SER A 138 4.97 37.07 -1.09
CA SER A 138 5.64 36.00 -0.33
C SER A 138 4.62 34.98 0.21
N ARG A 139 3.51 35.45 0.79
CA ARG A 139 2.44 34.58 1.30
C ARG A 139 1.75 33.79 0.20
N LEU A 140 1.50 34.41 -0.96
CA LEU A 140 0.90 33.73 -2.11
C LEU A 140 1.84 32.64 -2.66
N ALA A 141 3.15 32.89 -2.70
CA ALA A 141 4.15 31.88 -3.06
C ALA A 141 4.23 30.73 -2.04
N GLN A 142 4.12 31.02 -0.75
CA GLN A 142 4.05 29.99 0.29
C GLN A 142 2.78 29.14 0.17
N LEU A 143 1.64 29.76 -0.10
CA LEU A 143 0.37 29.08 -0.30
C LEU A 143 0.41 28.17 -1.54
N SER A 144 0.96 28.64 -2.66
CA SER A 144 1.08 27.82 -3.88
C SER A 144 2.03 26.63 -3.69
N LYS A 145 3.16 26.83 -2.99
CA LYS A 145 4.07 25.75 -2.58
C LYS A 145 3.36 24.75 -1.67
N ALA A 146 2.61 25.21 -0.67
CA ALA A 146 1.87 24.35 0.23
C ALA A 146 0.83 23.51 -0.53
N LEU A 147 0.06 24.13 -1.43
CA LEU A 147 -0.96 23.45 -2.22
C LEU A 147 -0.36 22.34 -3.10
N SER A 148 0.71 22.65 -3.84
CA SER A 148 1.40 21.67 -4.71
C SER A 148 2.02 20.52 -3.91
N SER A 149 2.63 20.83 -2.76
CA SER A 149 3.26 19.83 -1.89
C SER A 149 2.21 18.92 -1.25
N LEU A 150 1.12 19.49 -0.70
CA LEU A 150 0.00 18.72 -0.15
C LEU A 150 -0.63 17.82 -1.22
N ASN A 151 -0.83 18.32 -2.44
CA ASN A 151 -1.36 17.50 -3.53
C ASN A 151 -0.45 16.30 -3.81
N ALA A 152 0.86 16.50 -3.85
CA ALA A 152 1.83 15.42 -4.03
C ALA A 152 1.83 14.40 -2.88
N PHE A 153 1.63 14.84 -1.63
CA PHE A 153 1.59 13.95 -0.46
C PHE A 153 0.27 13.17 -0.36
N LEU A 154 -0.84 13.76 -0.81
CA LEU A 154 -2.19 13.19 -0.70
C LEU A 154 -2.55 12.29 -1.89
N ALA A 155 -1.97 12.50 -3.07
CA ALA A 155 -2.27 11.71 -4.26
C ALA A 155 -1.99 10.19 -4.08
N PRO A 156 -0.87 9.74 -3.49
CA PRO A 156 -0.63 8.32 -3.23
C PRO A 156 -1.67 7.65 -2.31
N LEU A 157 -2.40 8.44 -1.54
CA LEU A 157 -3.46 7.99 -0.63
C LEU A 157 -4.86 8.07 -1.26
N GLY A 158 -4.97 8.51 -2.53
CA GLY A 158 -6.25 8.70 -3.22
C GLY A 158 -7.07 9.88 -2.67
N LEU A 159 -6.41 10.86 -2.05
CA LEU A 159 -7.06 11.99 -1.36
C LEU A 159 -7.05 13.30 -2.18
N GLU A 160 -7.05 13.19 -3.52
CA GLU A 160 -6.94 14.33 -4.45
C GLU A 160 -8.09 15.35 -4.29
N GLY A 161 -9.27 14.90 -3.86
CA GLY A 161 -10.44 15.75 -3.66
C GLY A 161 -10.35 16.73 -2.48
N VAL A 162 -9.39 16.55 -1.55
CA VAL A 162 -9.28 17.37 -0.33
C VAL A 162 -9.01 18.83 -0.63
N LEU A 163 -8.34 19.11 -1.75
CA LEU A 163 -7.87 20.44 -2.13
C LEU A 163 -8.65 21.05 -3.32
N ALA A 164 -9.79 20.46 -3.70
CA ALA A 164 -10.51 20.81 -4.93
C ALA A 164 -10.88 22.30 -5.02
N ASN A 165 -11.20 22.95 -3.89
CA ASN A 165 -11.59 24.36 -3.85
C ASN A 165 -10.41 25.32 -3.62
N ALA A 166 -9.22 24.80 -3.33
CA ALA A 166 -8.06 25.63 -2.98
C ALA A 166 -7.34 26.18 -4.22
N SER A 167 -7.39 25.47 -5.34
CA SER A 167 -6.81 25.91 -6.62
C SER A 167 -7.55 27.12 -7.21
N SER A 168 -8.88 27.10 -7.20
CA SER A 168 -9.70 28.22 -7.65
C SER A 168 -9.56 29.45 -6.75
N ALA A 169 -9.48 29.24 -5.43
CA ALA A 169 -9.23 30.33 -4.48
C ALA A 169 -7.83 30.95 -4.65
N LEU A 170 -6.80 30.14 -4.93
CA LEU A 170 -5.45 30.64 -5.23
C LEU A 170 -5.44 31.51 -6.51
N ALA A 171 -6.19 31.12 -7.54
CA ALA A 171 -6.32 31.91 -8.77
C ALA A 171 -7.06 33.25 -8.55
N ALA A 172 -8.07 33.27 -7.68
CA ALA A 172 -8.75 34.52 -7.31
C ALA A 172 -7.82 35.47 -6.54
N LEU A 173 -6.99 34.93 -5.63
CA LEU A 173 -6.01 35.69 -4.86
C LEU A 173 -4.90 36.28 -5.74
N SER A 174 -4.43 35.53 -6.74
CA SER A 174 -3.41 36.04 -7.68
C SER A 174 -3.97 37.17 -8.55
N ALA A 175 -5.24 37.09 -8.95
CA ALA A 175 -5.92 38.16 -9.67
C ALA A 175 -6.06 39.43 -8.81
N LYS A 176 -6.49 39.31 -7.54
CA LYS A 176 -6.54 40.45 -6.59
C LYS A 176 -5.16 41.07 -6.34
N LEU A 177 -4.10 40.26 -6.30
CA LEU A 177 -2.73 40.76 -6.14
C LEU A 177 -2.28 41.55 -7.38
N SER A 178 -2.62 41.09 -8.58
CA SER A 178 -2.35 41.82 -9.82
C SER A 178 -3.09 43.15 -9.89
N GLU A 179 -4.34 43.20 -9.40
CA GLU A 179 -5.09 44.45 -9.25
C GLU A 179 -4.40 45.40 -8.26
N ALA A 180 -3.92 44.90 -7.13
CA ALA A 180 -3.17 45.70 -6.15
C ALA A 180 -1.89 46.30 -6.75
N GLU A 181 -1.16 45.54 -7.57
CA GLU A 181 0.01 46.03 -8.31
C GLU A 181 -0.37 47.11 -9.33
N ALA A 182 -1.46 46.93 -10.06
CA ALA A 182 -1.95 47.93 -11.01
C ALA A 182 -2.33 49.25 -10.32
N LYS A 183 -2.98 49.18 -9.15
CA LYS A 183 -3.29 50.36 -8.30
C LYS A 183 -2.02 51.05 -7.81
N TYR A 184 -1.01 50.28 -7.40
CA TYR A 184 0.29 50.82 -7.00
C TYR A 184 0.99 51.56 -8.14
N SER A 185 1.00 50.97 -9.35
CA SER A 185 1.55 51.60 -10.55
C SER A 185 0.77 52.84 -11.01
N ALA A 186 -0.53 52.92 -10.70
CA ALA A 186 -1.37 54.08 -10.97
C ALA A 186 -1.22 55.22 -9.93
N GLY A 187 -0.42 55.03 -8.88
CA GLY A 187 -0.23 56.01 -7.81
C GLY A 187 -1.29 55.98 -6.70
N ASP A 188 -2.22 55.02 -6.76
CA ASP A 188 -3.27 54.81 -5.74
C ASP A 188 -2.75 53.88 -4.63
N TYR A 189 -1.84 54.40 -3.80
CA TYR A 189 -1.14 53.63 -2.77
C TYR A 189 -2.05 53.11 -1.66
N ASP A 190 -3.12 53.83 -1.32
CA ASP A 190 -4.08 53.40 -0.29
C ASP A 190 -4.92 52.21 -0.76
N ALA A 191 -5.40 52.23 -2.01
CA ALA A 191 -6.10 51.09 -2.60
C ALA A 191 -5.15 49.88 -2.74
N ALA A 192 -3.91 50.12 -3.19
CA ALA A 192 -2.90 49.06 -3.29
C ALA A 192 -2.59 48.42 -1.92
N TYR A 193 -2.43 49.23 -0.87
CA TYR A 193 -2.19 48.75 0.49
C TYR A 193 -3.37 47.92 1.02
N ARG A 194 -4.61 48.40 0.82
CA ARG A 194 -5.82 47.68 1.24
C ARG A 194 -5.94 46.32 0.56
N LEU A 195 -5.83 46.29 -0.77
CA LEU A 195 -5.93 45.04 -1.54
C LEU A 195 -4.79 44.07 -1.18
N ALA A 196 -3.55 44.54 -1.05
CA ALA A 196 -2.42 43.70 -0.66
C ALA A 196 -2.56 43.13 0.77
N SER A 197 -3.13 43.91 1.70
CA SER A 197 -3.41 43.46 3.07
C SER A 197 -4.54 42.43 3.11
N GLU A 198 -5.57 42.62 2.28
CA GLU A 198 -6.66 41.65 2.11
C GLU A 198 -6.15 40.32 1.54
N VAL A 199 -5.36 40.35 0.47
CA VAL A 199 -4.70 39.14 -0.09
C VAL A 199 -3.84 38.45 0.98
N SER A 200 -3.06 39.21 1.73
CA SER A 200 -2.21 38.66 2.81
C SER A 200 -3.01 37.97 3.90
N SER A 201 -4.18 38.51 4.27
CA SER A 201 -5.10 37.93 5.26
C SER A 201 -5.78 36.66 4.72
N GLU A 202 -6.32 36.72 3.50
CA GLU A 202 -6.98 35.59 2.85
C GLU A 202 -6.03 34.41 2.60
N CYS A 203 -4.77 34.66 2.22
CA CYS A 203 -3.75 33.62 2.07
C CYS A 203 -3.52 32.82 3.36
N VAL A 204 -3.41 33.51 4.51
CA VAL A 204 -3.21 32.85 5.81
C VAL A 204 -4.44 32.03 6.22
N LYS A 205 -5.64 32.58 5.96
CA LYS A 205 -6.90 31.86 6.23
C LYS A 205 -6.99 30.60 5.38
N LEU A 206 -6.72 30.70 4.08
CA LEU A 206 -6.78 29.56 3.16
C LEU A 206 -5.73 28.51 3.50
N LEU A 207 -4.52 28.93 3.88
CA LEU A 207 -3.48 28.03 4.37
C LEU A 207 -3.93 27.22 5.61
N GLY A 208 -4.55 27.89 6.58
CA GLY A 208 -5.13 27.23 7.75
C GLY A 208 -6.24 26.24 7.37
N GLN A 209 -7.08 26.60 6.39
CA GLN A 209 -8.13 25.71 5.88
C GLN A 209 -7.57 24.45 5.21
N ILE A 210 -6.59 24.60 4.31
CA ILE A 210 -6.02 23.44 3.59
C ILE A 210 -5.24 22.50 4.53
N PHE A 211 -4.48 23.04 5.49
CA PHE A 211 -3.82 22.20 6.49
C PHE A 211 -4.83 21.52 7.41
N GLY A 212 -5.85 22.24 7.89
CA GLY A 212 -6.91 21.64 8.70
C GLY A 212 -7.64 20.51 7.97
N ALA A 213 -8.00 20.72 6.71
CA ALA A 213 -8.66 19.71 5.88
C ALA A 213 -7.76 18.48 5.63
N ALA A 214 -6.47 18.69 5.33
CA ALA A 214 -5.50 17.61 5.16
C ALA A 214 -5.37 16.78 6.45
N VAL A 215 -5.14 17.44 7.60
CA VAL A 215 -5.01 16.78 8.90
C VAL A 215 -6.26 15.97 9.26
N GLN A 216 -7.46 16.56 9.10
CA GLN A 216 -8.71 15.86 9.40
C GLN A 216 -8.90 14.62 8.51
N THR A 217 -8.61 14.73 7.22
CA THR A 217 -8.75 13.61 6.29
C THR A 217 -7.76 12.50 6.60
N LEU A 218 -6.51 12.85 6.91
CA LEU A 218 -5.47 11.90 7.31
C LEU A 218 -5.82 11.20 8.62
N ARG A 219 -6.36 11.92 9.63
CA ARG A 219 -6.88 11.29 10.86
C ARG A 219 -8.04 10.34 10.59
N GLY A 220 -8.94 10.69 9.67
CA GLY A 220 -9.99 9.80 9.22
C GLY A 220 -9.45 8.52 8.58
N LEU A 221 -8.36 8.62 7.81
CA LEU A 221 -7.69 7.46 7.22
C LEU A 221 -6.97 6.63 8.30
N VAL A 222 -6.29 7.25 9.26
CA VAL A 222 -5.71 6.57 10.43
C VAL A 222 -6.75 5.72 11.15
N ALA A 223 -7.94 6.27 11.42
CA ALA A 223 -9.03 5.53 12.07
C ALA A 223 -9.46 4.31 11.23
N LYS A 224 -9.64 4.49 9.91
CA LYS A 224 -9.99 3.38 9.00
C LYS A 224 -8.94 2.27 8.99
N VAL A 225 -7.66 2.62 8.89
CA VAL A 225 -6.56 1.64 8.88
C VAL A 225 -6.46 0.92 10.22
N SER A 226 -6.66 1.63 11.34
CA SER A 226 -6.64 1.03 12.67
C SER A 226 -7.76 0.01 12.87
N ALA A 227 -8.95 0.25 12.31
CA ALA A 227 -10.10 -0.65 12.43
C ALA A 227 -10.00 -1.90 11.54
N ALA A 228 -9.26 -1.81 10.44
CA ALA A 228 -9.14 -2.88 9.45
C ALA A 228 -7.97 -3.83 9.69
N SER A 229 -7.00 -3.45 10.55
CA SER A 229 -5.76 -4.20 10.73
C SER A 229 -5.70 -4.94 12.06
N ASN A 230 -5.23 -6.19 12.01
CA ASN A 230 -4.88 -6.99 13.19
C ASN A 230 -3.36 -7.07 13.43
N ASP A 231 -2.56 -6.36 12.63
CA ASP A 231 -1.11 -6.35 12.75
C ASP A 231 -0.65 -5.56 13.99
N SER A 232 0.38 -6.06 14.68
CA SER A 232 0.87 -5.51 15.96
C SER A 232 1.68 -4.21 15.83
N LEU A 233 2.26 -3.93 14.66
CA LEU A 233 3.06 -2.73 14.40
C LEU A 233 2.22 -1.57 13.86
N VAL A 234 1.08 -1.87 13.22
CA VAL A 234 0.17 -0.86 12.66
C VAL A 234 -0.23 0.21 13.70
N PRO A 235 -0.65 -0.12 14.95
CA PRO A 235 -0.98 0.87 15.96
C PRO A 235 0.18 1.83 16.29
N SER A 236 1.41 1.32 16.33
CA SER A 236 2.61 2.13 16.62
C SER A 236 2.91 3.13 15.50
N LEU A 237 2.81 2.69 14.24
CA LEU A 237 3.00 3.56 13.08
C LEU A 237 1.91 4.65 13.02
N LEU A 238 0.66 4.28 13.29
CA LEU A 238 -0.48 5.21 13.29
C LEU A 238 -0.41 6.21 14.46
N SER A 239 0.09 5.78 15.62
CA SER A 239 0.37 6.68 16.75
C SER A 239 1.43 7.73 16.39
N LEU A 240 2.52 7.32 15.73
CA LEU A 240 3.56 8.24 15.26
C LEU A 240 3.02 9.20 14.18
N ALA A 241 2.15 8.71 13.29
CA ALA A 241 1.48 9.55 12.30
C ALA A 241 0.61 10.62 12.97
N ASN A 242 -0.21 10.25 13.96
CA ASN A 242 -1.03 11.21 14.71
C ASN A 242 -0.16 12.25 15.44
N LYS A 243 0.92 11.82 16.09
CA LYS A 243 1.86 12.73 16.75
C LYS A 243 2.47 13.72 15.77
N SER A 244 2.84 13.27 14.57
CA SER A 244 3.33 14.16 13.52
C SER A 244 2.24 15.13 13.04
N LEU A 245 0.98 14.70 12.93
CA LEU A 245 -0.15 15.58 12.59
C LEU A 245 -0.46 16.62 13.68
N ASP A 246 -0.13 16.34 14.94
CA ASP A 246 -0.30 17.30 16.05
C ASP A 246 0.72 18.46 15.98
N GLU A 247 1.85 18.28 15.28
CA GLU A 247 2.87 19.31 15.08
C GLU A 247 2.52 20.30 13.95
N VAL A 248 1.45 20.06 13.20
CA VAL A 248 1.04 20.89 12.06
C VAL A 248 0.52 22.24 12.53
N SER A 249 1.12 23.32 12.03
CA SER A 249 0.76 24.70 12.35
C SER A 249 0.79 25.61 11.11
N PRO A 250 -0.27 26.37 10.83
CA PRO A 250 -0.31 27.29 9.68
C PRO A 250 0.73 28.41 9.76
N THR A 251 1.35 28.63 10.92
CA THR A 251 2.40 29.63 11.12
C THR A 251 3.74 29.19 10.51
N TYR A 252 4.04 27.89 10.50
CA TYR A 252 5.32 27.34 10.05
C TYR A 252 5.07 26.39 8.87
N VAL A 253 4.97 26.95 7.66
CA VAL A 253 4.59 26.22 6.45
C VAL A 253 5.52 25.05 6.14
N ASP A 254 6.83 25.28 6.11
CA ASP A 254 7.79 24.23 5.71
C ASP A 254 7.84 23.08 6.73
N SER A 255 7.87 23.40 8.02
CA SER A 255 7.81 22.40 9.09
C SER A 255 6.50 21.60 9.04
N SER A 256 5.37 22.28 8.81
CA SER A 256 4.07 21.62 8.69
C SER A 256 3.97 20.71 7.48
N LEU A 257 4.53 21.11 6.34
CA LEU A 257 4.59 20.26 5.16
C LEU A 257 5.44 19.01 5.41
N ALA A 258 6.56 19.14 6.13
CA ALA A 258 7.39 18.01 6.52
C ALA A 258 6.65 17.04 7.47
N SER A 259 5.92 17.56 8.45
CA SER A 259 5.10 16.75 9.35
C SER A 259 3.96 16.04 8.61
N ILE A 260 3.28 16.72 7.67
CA ILE A 260 2.24 16.09 6.84
C ILE A 260 2.82 15.01 5.93
N ASP A 261 3.97 15.25 5.29
CA ASP A 261 4.66 14.24 4.46
C ASP A 261 5.05 13.00 5.28
N LEU A 262 5.61 13.19 6.48
CA LEU A 262 5.95 12.10 7.38
C LEU A 262 4.70 11.31 7.78
N ALA A 263 3.62 11.99 8.17
CA ALA A 263 2.35 11.34 8.50
C ALA A 263 1.81 10.52 7.32
N CYS A 264 1.82 11.07 6.10
CA CYS A 264 1.40 10.34 4.89
C CYS A 264 2.23 9.07 4.69
N LYS A 265 3.56 9.15 4.83
CA LYS A 265 4.46 7.99 4.70
C LYS A 265 4.20 6.91 5.74
N LEU A 266 3.96 7.31 6.99
CA LEU A 266 3.63 6.39 8.08
C LEU A 266 2.27 5.71 7.85
N ILE A 267 1.26 6.45 7.40
CA ILE A 267 -0.06 5.92 7.07
C ILE A 267 0.03 4.95 5.88
N MET A 268 0.83 5.26 4.86
CA MET A 268 1.09 4.35 3.74
C MET A 268 1.75 3.06 4.21
N ALA A 269 2.78 3.15 5.05
CA ALA A 269 3.46 1.98 5.60
C ALA A 269 2.49 1.10 6.42
N ALA A 270 1.69 1.71 7.29
CA ALA A 270 0.67 1.02 8.08
C ALA A 270 -0.39 0.35 7.19
N SER A 271 -0.87 1.03 6.15
CA SER A 271 -1.86 0.49 5.21
C SER A 271 -1.31 -0.70 4.43
N ARG A 272 -0.05 -0.65 4.01
CA ARG A 272 0.62 -1.76 3.33
C ARG A 272 0.78 -2.97 4.24
N LEU A 273 1.18 -2.74 5.49
CA LEU A 273 1.35 -3.83 6.47
C LEU A 273 0.02 -4.49 6.80
N ALA A 274 -1.04 -3.70 6.99
CA ALA A 274 -2.41 -4.22 7.13
C ALA A 274 -2.83 -5.08 5.92
N GLY A 275 -2.47 -4.67 4.71
CA GLY A 275 -2.73 -5.45 3.49
C GLY A 275 -1.98 -6.78 3.43
N VAL A 276 -0.77 -6.87 3.99
CA VAL A 276 -0.02 -8.13 4.08
C VAL A 276 -0.74 -9.11 5.00
N ALA A 277 -1.23 -8.66 6.16
CA ALA A 277 -1.98 -9.51 7.08
C ALA A 277 -3.26 -10.10 6.45
N ASP A 278 -3.98 -9.31 5.63
CA ASP A 278 -5.15 -9.82 4.89
C ASP A 278 -4.76 -10.86 3.81
N LEU A 279 -3.64 -10.65 3.12
CA LEU A 279 -3.11 -11.64 2.16
C LEU A 279 -2.71 -12.95 2.85
N GLU A 280 -2.08 -12.89 4.03
CA GLU A 280 -1.73 -14.07 4.82
C GLU A 280 -2.99 -14.84 5.25
N ALA A 281 -4.03 -14.13 5.70
CA ALA A 281 -5.31 -14.73 6.06
C ALA A 281 -5.96 -15.45 4.86
N LYS A 282 -5.98 -14.81 3.69
CA LYS A 282 -6.47 -15.42 2.43
C LYS A 282 -5.65 -16.64 2.04
N LEU A 283 -4.32 -16.58 2.15
CA LEU A 283 -3.45 -17.72 1.84
C LEU A 283 -3.74 -18.90 2.78
N GLY A 284 -3.97 -18.65 4.07
CA GLY A 284 -4.43 -19.66 5.02
C GLY A 284 -5.77 -20.29 4.63
N GLN A 285 -6.73 -19.49 4.20
CA GLN A 285 -8.02 -19.99 3.69
C GLN A 285 -7.85 -20.85 2.44
N LEU A 286 -7.09 -20.39 1.44
CA LEU A 286 -6.81 -21.17 0.23
C LEU A 286 -6.10 -22.49 0.55
N ALA A 287 -5.14 -22.48 1.48
CA ALA A 287 -4.46 -23.70 1.92
C ALA A 287 -5.44 -24.69 2.59
N SER A 288 -6.38 -24.19 3.40
CA SER A 288 -7.42 -25.04 4.00
C SER A 288 -8.37 -25.63 2.95
N GLN A 289 -8.77 -24.84 1.95
CA GLN A 289 -9.60 -25.29 0.83
C GLN A 289 -8.88 -26.34 -0.02
N LEU A 290 -7.59 -26.12 -0.32
CA LEU A 290 -6.76 -27.07 -1.05
C LEU A 290 -6.66 -28.42 -0.32
N ASN A 291 -6.46 -28.40 1.00
CA ASN A 291 -6.42 -29.63 1.78
C ASN A 291 -7.78 -30.37 1.80
N ALA A 292 -8.89 -29.62 1.80
CA ALA A 292 -10.22 -30.22 1.71
C ALA A 292 -10.46 -30.89 0.33
N THR A 293 -10.09 -30.21 -0.76
CA THR A 293 -10.26 -30.76 -2.11
C THR A 293 -9.34 -31.95 -2.38
N VAL A 294 -8.12 -31.96 -1.83
CA VAL A 294 -7.22 -33.11 -1.88
C VAL A 294 -7.85 -34.34 -1.22
N ARG A 295 -8.42 -34.19 -0.02
CA ARG A 295 -9.11 -35.30 0.67
C ARG A 295 -10.32 -35.81 -0.11
N GLU A 296 -11.05 -34.91 -0.76
CA GLU A 296 -12.18 -35.30 -1.61
C GLU A 296 -11.73 -36.08 -2.85
N LEU A 297 -10.63 -35.67 -3.49
CA LEU A 297 -10.02 -36.43 -4.59
C LEU A 297 -9.55 -37.82 -4.16
N GLU A 298 -8.93 -37.94 -2.98
CA GLU A 298 -8.53 -39.24 -2.42
C GLU A 298 -9.75 -40.15 -2.18
N ARG A 299 -10.84 -39.61 -1.62
CA ARG A 299 -12.11 -40.33 -1.45
C ARG A 299 -12.68 -40.79 -2.79
N LEU A 300 -12.79 -39.89 -3.77
CA LEU A 300 -13.32 -40.22 -5.09
C LEU A 300 -12.47 -41.25 -5.82
N ARG A 301 -11.14 -41.20 -5.66
CA ARG A 301 -10.24 -42.20 -6.21
C ARG A 301 -10.50 -43.59 -5.61
N SER A 302 -10.65 -43.66 -4.29
CA SER A 302 -10.99 -44.92 -3.61
C SER A 302 -12.34 -45.48 -4.07
N GLU A 303 -13.35 -44.62 -4.26
CA GLU A 303 -14.65 -45.02 -4.79
C GLU A 303 -14.57 -45.53 -6.23
N ALA A 304 -13.77 -44.88 -7.08
CA ALA A 304 -13.55 -45.34 -8.45
C ALA A 304 -12.88 -46.73 -8.48
N ASP A 305 -11.92 -47.00 -7.60
CA ASP A 305 -11.26 -48.30 -7.52
C ASP A 305 -12.21 -49.40 -6.99
N ALA A 306 -13.05 -49.08 -6.00
CA ALA A 306 -14.09 -49.98 -5.51
C ALA A 306 -15.14 -50.31 -6.58
N LEU A 307 -15.56 -49.32 -7.36
CA LEU A 307 -16.50 -49.52 -8.47
C LEU A 307 -15.89 -50.38 -9.59
N ARG A 308 -14.61 -50.18 -9.92
CA ARG A 308 -13.90 -51.03 -10.89
C ARG A 308 -13.84 -52.48 -10.42
N ALA A 309 -13.53 -52.72 -9.13
CA ALA A 309 -13.53 -54.06 -8.57
C ALA A 309 -14.91 -54.72 -8.65
N ARG A 310 -15.98 -53.98 -8.32
CA ARG A 310 -17.35 -54.47 -8.42
C ARG A 310 -17.77 -54.78 -9.85
N ALA A 311 -17.38 -53.96 -10.82
CA ALA A 311 -17.64 -54.20 -12.23
C ALA A 311 -16.98 -55.52 -12.71
N SER A 312 -15.71 -55.73 -12.37
CA SER A 312 -15.00 -56.97 -12.71
C SER A 312 -15.66 -58.21 -12.10
N GLU A 313 -16.17 -58.12 -10.87
CA GLU A 313 -16.85 -59.24 -10.23
C GLU A 313 -18.20 -59.55 -10.90
N LEU A 314 -18.99 -58.52 -11.21
CA LEU A 314 -20.24 -58.69 -11.96
C LEU A 314 -20.01 -59.29 -13.36
N GLU A 315 -18.89 -58.96 -14.02
CA GLU A 315 -18.53 -59.58 -15.31
C GLU A 315 -18.24 -61.08 -15.17
N LYS A 316 -17.55 -61.51 -14.10
CA LYS A 316 -17.33 -62.94 -13.81
C LYS A 316 -18.64 -63.66 -13.49
N GLU A 317 -19.49 -63.06 -12.67
CA GLU A 317 -20.81 -63.61 -12.35
C GLU A 317 -21.65 -63.80 -13.62
N ARG A 318 -21.68 -62.79 -14.51
CA ARG A 318 -22.38 -62.87 -15.79
C ARG A 318 -21.86 -64.02 -16.66
N SER A 319 -20.54 -64.20 -16.73
CA SER A 319 -19.92 -65.29 -17.47
C SER A 319 -20.34 -66.66 -16.92
N SER A 320 -20.25 -66.84 -15.60
CA SER A 320 -20.68 -68.07 -14.92
C SER A 320 -22.17 -68.37 -15.16
N LEU A 321 -23.03 -67.36 -15.03
CA LEU A 321 -24.47 -67.50 -15.24
C LEU A 321 -24.78 -67.86 -16.69
N SER A 322 -24.09 -67.23 -17.66
CA SER A 322 -24.21 -67.56 -19.08
C SER A 322 -23.82 -69.02 -19.37
N GLN A 323 -22.76 -69.53 -18.74
CA GLN A 323 -22.35 -70.93 -18.87
C GLN A 323 -23.44 -71.87 -18.33
N ARG A 324 -23.98 -71.58 -17.13
CA ARG A 324 -25.07 -72.37 -16.52
C ARG A 324 -26.32 -72.39 -17.39
N VAL A 325 -26.68 -71.27 -18.02
CA VAL A 325 -27.82 -71.21 -18.95
C VAL A 325 -27.58 -72.13 -20.15
N SER A 326 -26.37 -72.14 -20.72
CA SER A 326 -26.01 -73.03 -21.83
C SER A 326 -26.07 -74.52 -21.44
N GLU A 327 -25.54 -74.86 -20.27
CA GLU A 327 -25.57 -76.21 -19.70
C GLU A 327 -27.02 -76.69 -19.48
N LEU A 328 -27.87 -75.85 -18.86
CA LEU A 328 -29.27 -76.16 -18.64
C LEU A 328 -30.05 -76.30 -19.95
N SER A 329 -29.79 -75.47 -20.96
CA SER A 329 -30.40 -75.58 -22.28
C SER A 329 -30.04 -76.90 -22.97
N SER A 330 -28.78 -77.33 -22.84
CA SER A 330 -28.30 -78.60 -23.38
C SER A 330 -28.94 -79.79 -22.66
N ALA A 331 -29.00 -79.74 -21.33
CA ALA A 331 -29.66 -80.75 -20.52
C ALA A 331 -31.16 -80.86 -20.82
N LEU A 332 -31.85 -79.74 -21.02
CA LEU A 332 -33.26 -79.70 -21.40
C LEU A 332 -33.49 -80.39 -22.75
N SER A 333 -32.64 -80.11 -23.74
CA SER A 333 -32.73 -80.73 -25.07
C SER A 333 -32.50 -82.24 -25.03
N ALA A 334 -31.54 -82.68 -24.21
CA ALA A 334 -31.29 -84.10 -23.97
C ALA A 334 -32.47 -84.78 -23.26
N ALA A 335 -33.04 -84.14 -22.24
CA ALA A 335 -34.24 -84.64 -21.55
C ALA A 335 -35.44 -84.74 -22.50
N GLN A 336 -35.65 -83.74 -23.37
CA GLN A 336 -36.71 -83.75 -24.38
C GLN A 336 -36.54 -84.93 -25.35
N SER A 337 -35.31 -85.21 -25.78
CA SER A 337 -35.01 -86.34 -26.67
C SER A 337 -35.30 -87.69 -25.99
N ARG A 338 -34.98 -87.84 -24.70
CA ARG A 338 -35.32 -89.04 -23.91
C ARG A 338 -36.83 -89.21 -23.77
N VAL A 339 -37.57 -88.13 -23.51
CA VAL A 339 -39.04 -88.15 -23.45
C VAL A 339 -39.62 -88.63 -24.79
N ASN A 340 -39.13 -88.11 -25.92
CA ASN A 340 -39.58 -88.55 -27.25
C ASN A 340 -39.29 -90.04 -27.49
N SER A 341 -38.09 -90.51 -27.13
CA SER A 341 -37.69 -91.93 -27.26
C SER A 341 -38.55 -92.86 -26.41
N LEU A 342 -38.76 -92.52 -25.13
CA LEU A 342 -39.60 -93.29 -24.22
C LEU A 342 -41.08 -93.29 -24.65
N THR A 343 -41.54 -92.19 -25.26
CA THR A 343 -42.89 -92.10 -25.83
C THR A 343 -43.05 -93.06 -27.02
N ALA A 344 -42.07 -93.10 -27.92
CA ALA A 344 -42.06 -94.02 -29.05
C ALA A 344 -41.98 -95.49 -28.60
N GLU A 345 -41.12 -95.79 -27.63
CA GLU A 345 -41.01 -97.13 -27.05
C GLU A 345 -42.33 -97.58 -26.39
N ASN A 346 -43.00 -96.69 -25.65
CA ASN A 346 -44.33 -96.98 -25.08
C ASN A 346 -45.38 -97.26 -26.16
N GLN A 347 -45.36 -96.53 -27.28
CA GLN A 347 -46.27 -96.80 -28.40
C GLN A 347 -45.99 -98.18 -29.02
N GLN A 348 -44.72 -98.52 -29.20
CA GLN A 348 -44.32 -99.85 -29.71
C GLN A 348 -44.75 -100.97 -28.75
N LEU A 349 -44.48 -100.83 -27.46
CA LEU A 349 -44.87 -101.82 -26.44
C LEU A 349 -46.40 -102.00 -26.42
N ARG A 350 -47.18 -100.93 -26.51
CA ARG A 350 -48.65 -101.01 -26.64
C ARG A 350 -49.07 -101.78 -27.91
N GLY A 351 -48.39 -101.55 -29.03
CA GLY A 351 -48.62 -102.31 -30.26
C GLY A 351 -48.32 -103.80 -30.09
N GLN A 352 -47.22 -104.15 -29.42
CA GLN A 352 -46.87 -105.55 -29.11
C GLN A 352 -47.90 -106.20 -28.20
N VAL A 353 -48.37 -105.50 -27.16
CA VAL A 353 -49.44 -105.99 -26.28
C VAL A 353 -50.69 -106.30 -27.09
N SER A 354 -51.12 -105.39 -27.97
CA SER A 354 -52.29 -105.61 -28.84
C SER A 354 -52.12 -106.81 -29.77
N GLN A 355 -50.93 -107.01 -30.35
CA GLN A 355 -50.64 -108.19 -31.17
C GLN A 355 -50.66 -109.49 -30.35
N LEU A 356 -50.10 -109.47 -29.14
CA LEU A 356 -50.13 -110.62 -28.25
C LEU A 356 -51.56 -110.96 -27.83
N GLU A 357 -52.38 -109.96 -27.50
CA GLU A 357 -53.81 -110.12 -27.22
C GLU A 357 -54.54 -110.76 -28.41
N GLN A 358 -54.30 -110.30 -29.64
CA GLN A 358 -54.85 -110.91 -30.85
C GLN A 358 -54.41 -112.38 -31.03
N ARG A 359 -53.13 -112.68 -30.80
CA ARG A 359 -52.62 -114.06 -30.89
C ARG A 359 -53.23 -114.96 -29.83
N VAL A 360 -53.43 -114.48 -28.61
CA VAL A 360 -54.11 -115.22 -27.55
C VAL A 360 -55.55 -115.51 -27.98
N ALA A 361 -56.28 -114.50 -28.49
CA ALA A 361 -57.64 -114.70 -28.98
C ALA A 361 -57.72 -115.70 -30.15
N ASP A 362 -56.80 -115.64 -31.10
CA ASP A 362 -56.73 -116.61 -32.21
C ASP A 362 -56.41 -118.03 -31.71
N LEU A 363 -55.44 -118.17 -30.80
CA LEU A 363 -55.11 -119.46 -30.18
C LEU A 363 -56.29 -120.03 -29.38
N GLU A 364 -57.01 -119.21 -28.63
CA GLU A 364 -58.24 -119.61 -27.93
C GLU A 364 -59.30 -120.12 -28.91
N GLN A 365 -59.48 -119.44 -30.05
CA GLN A 365 -60.37 -119.89 -31.12
C GLN A 365 -59.91 -121.21 -31.74
N GLN A 366 -58.60 -121.38 -31.99
CA GLN A 366 -58.03 -122.63 -32.49
C GLN A 366 -58.26 -123.79 -31.53
N VAL A 367 -58.02 -123.59 -30.23
CA VAL A 367 -58.27 -124.60 -29.18
C VAL A 367 -59.76 -124.95 -29.10
N SER A 368 -60.65 -123.97 -29.20
CA SER A 368 -62.09 -124.21 -29.27
C SER A 368 -62.46 -125.08 -30.48
N ARG A 369 -61.89 -124.78 -31.65
CA ARG A 369 -62.13 -125.53 -32.88
C ARG A 369 -61.59 -126.96 -32.82
N THR A 370 -60.38 -127.18 -32.29
CA THR A 370 -59.82 -128.53 -32.13
C THR A 370 -60.58 -129.34 -31.10
N ASN A 371 -61.05 -128.72 -30.00
CA ASN A 371 -61.94 -129.37 -29.06
C ASN A 371 -63.27 -129.77 -29.72
N LEU A 372 -63.86 -128.92 -30.55
CA LEU A 372 -65.06 -129.29 -31.31
C LEU A 372 -64.78 -130.47 -32.28
N LEU A 373 -63.64 -130.47 -32.97
CA LEU A 373 -63.26 -131.56 -33.86
C LEU A 373 -62.97 -132.87 -33.11
N SER A 374 -62.36 -132.83 -31.93
CA SER A 374 -62.12 -134.03 -31.12
C SER A 374 -63.41 -134.59 -30.54
N ILE A 375 -64.36 -133.73 -30.16
CA ILE A 375 -65.72 -134.14 -29.77
C ILE A 375 -66.44 -134.79 -30.96
N ILE A 376 -66.36 -134.23 -32.17
CA ILE A 376 -66.95 -134.82 -33.38
C ILE A 376 -66.27 -136.15 -33.73
N ALA A 377 -64.94 -136.23 -33.70
CA ALA A 377 -64.20 -137.46 -33.98
C ALA A 377 -64.51 -138.54 -32.92
N GLY A 378 -64.62 -138.16 -31.65
CA GLY A 378 -65.08 -139.04 -30.58
C GLY A 378 -66.50 -139.54 -30.80
N ALA A 379 -67.42 -138.68 -31.26
CA ALA A 379 -68.77 -139.07 -31.64
C ALA A 379 -68.79 -140.03 -32.85
N VAL A 380 -67.92 -139.82 -33.85
CA VAL A 380 -67.79 -140.71 -35.02
C VAL A 380 -67.19 -142.06 -34.62
N LEU A 381 -66.17 -142.09 -33.75
CA LEU A 381 -65.60 -143.33 -33.21
C LEU A 381 -66.62 -144.08 -32.35
N ALA A 382 -67.39 -143.37 -31.53
CA ALA A 382 -68.49 -143.97 -30.77
C ALA A 382 -69.55 -144.57 -31.71
N ALA A 383 -69.93 -143.87 -32.78
CA ALA A 383 -70.86 -144.38 -33.78
C ALA A 383 -70.29 -145.59 -34.54
N ALA A 384 -69.01 -145.57 -34.93
CA ALA A 384 -68.33 -146.68 -35.59
C ALA A 384 -68.20 -147.91 -34.67
N GLY A 385 -67.88 -147.69 -33.39
CA GLY A 385 -67.89 -148.74 -32.37
C GLY A 385 -69.27 -149.36 -32.17
N PHE A 386 -70.32 -148.53 -32.20
CA PHE A 386 -71.71 -149.00 -32.12
C PHE A 386 -72.09 -149.86 -33.34
N VAL A 387 -71.72 -149.43 -34.56
CA VAL A 387 -71.97 -150.18 -35.80
C VAL A 387 -71.18 -151.50 -35.83
N SER A 388 -69.93 -151.50 -35.37
CA SER A 388 -69.09 -152.70 -35.32
C SER A 388 -69.59 -153.70 -34.26
N GLY A 389 -70.02 -153.22 -33.10
CA GLY A 389 -70.69 -154.05 -32.08
C GLY A 389 -72.00 -154.66 -32.58
N TYR A 390 -72.80 -153.89 -33.32
CA TYR A 390 -74.05 -154.37 -33.91
C TYR A 390 -73.84 -155.48 -34.96
N LEU A 391 -72.79 -155.40 -35.78
CA LEU A 391 -72.46 -156.43 -36.77
C LEU A 391 -71.88 -157.72 -36.15
N LEU A 392 -71.12 -157.62 -35.06
CA LEU A 392 -70.59 -158.78 -34.34
C LEU A 392 -71.68 -159.55 -33.56
N ALA A 393 -72.71 -158.86 -33.07
CA ALA A 393 -73.84 -159.50 -32.40
C ALA A 393 -74.69 -160.38 -33.32
N ARG A 394 -74.74 -160.09 -34.63
CA ARG A 394 -75.62 -160.78 -35.59
C ARG A 394 -75.07 -162.08 -36.16
N LYS A 395 -73.81 -162.41 -35.93
CA LYS A 395 -73.14 -163.60 -36.51
C LYS A 395 -73.23 -164.86 -35.64
N LYS A 396 -74.06 -164.83 -34.60
CA LYS A 396 -74.19 -165.88 -33.58
C LYS A 396 -75.55 -166.59 -33.57
N GLU A 397 -76.37 -166.44 -34.60
CA GLU A 397 -77.62 -167.19 -34.78
C GLU A 397 -77.54 -168.14 -35.97
#